data_AF-A0A922LJS2-F1
#
_entry.id   AF-A0A922LJS2-F1
#
_cell.length_a   1.000
_cell.length_b   1.000
_cell.length_c   1.000
_cell.angle_alpha   90.00
_cell.angle_beta   90.00
_cell.angle_gamma   90.00
#
_symmetry.space_group_name_H-M   'P 1'
#
loop_
_entity.id
_entity.type
_entity.pdbx_description
1 polymer ?
#
loop_
_entity_poly.entity_id
_entity_poly.type
_entity_poly.pdbx_seq_one_letter_code
_entity_poly.pdbx_strand_id
1 'polypeptide(L)'
;MTKREESLKRTKNLQSENRRSQPATVQDNANMHLGRPFKAKPVPSHVYLPLYEKLLEDTTLRREAVRAYRKEILKSIEKPFNFTIRENLKKEQNDFSQEKTKQEMNFGADKKLLHSKDDGPPDPLNLPSQLYEKRFERMQEDLLLKQIKRHLRAQRLIQSASLPPGMEERQHRMNLRKQERKARDKRLNRISVLDLDKPETEQKQYHYYHPAPDFKQLHWKSNKTLRRLWKPPPEPTRPKSFKLRTSERANSVDRRSLEISKMKRTEENISQSIVKQPVLDSSIPPALSRSTFLRENYIRNSLAKADLDAKKKEETEYLRRMKQKEVSNTMKETLGGQIISPKQLINSITEERKRQLVQNDLTRQAEYQRELNAIQQRVASKPLLLTRQSQIVARKRAEAKFDASIQNAGLNLEEIFEKCHETNDKKTTDKKSMTKVSVEAYDPKNHFGDLGNN
;
A
#
# COMPACT_ATOMS: atom_id res chain seq x y z
N MET A 1 21.82 49.19 -14.96
CA MET A 1 20.85 48.89 -13.90
C MET A 1 19.74 48.03 -14.48
N THR A 2 19.45 46.88 -13.88
CA THR A 2 18.44 45.94 -14.40
C THR A 2 17.06 46.23 -13.80
N LYS A 3 15.98 45.87 -14.52
CA LYS A 3 14.56 46.12 -14.16
C LYS A 3 14.14 45.65 -12.75
N ARG A 4 14.98 44.88 -12.06
CA ARG A 4 14.79 44.40 -10.68
C ARG A 4 15.14 45.45 -9.61
N GLU A 5 16.02 46.40 -9.93
CA GLU A 5 16.48 47.43 -8.98
C GLU A 5 15.51 48.63 -8.91
N GLU A 6 14.79 48.94 -9.99
CA GLU A 6 13.79 50.01 -10.01
C GLU A 6 12.54 49.66 -9.18
N SER A 7 12.13 48.39 -9.15
CA SER A 7 10.99 47.94 -8.36
C SER A 7 11.22 48.04 -6.84
N LEU A 8 12.47 47.89 -6.37
CA LEU A 8 12.82 47.96 -4.95
C LEU A 8 12.91 49.41 -4.44
N LYS A 9 13.22 50.37 -5.33
CA LYS A 9 13.20 51.81 -4.99
C LYS A 9 11.77 52.36 -4.91
N ARG A 10 10.85 51.87 -5.76
CA ARG A 10 9.44 52.28 -5.74
C ARG A 10 8.70 51.87 -4.46
N THR A 11 9.01 50.72 -3.88
CA THR A 11 8.36 50.25 -2.64
C THR A 11 8.82 50.99 -1.39
N LYS A 12 10.02 51.58 -1.38
CA LYS A 12 10.53 52.33 -0.22
C LYS A 12 9.94 53.76 -0.14
N ASN A 13 9.66 54.41 -1.27
CA ASN A 13 9.09 55.77 -1.28
C ASN A 13 7.62 55.84 -0.82
N LEU A 14 6.83 54.78 -1.03
CA LEU A 14 5.43 54.73 -0.60
C LEU A 14 5.25 54.59 0.93
N GLN A 15 6.29 54.13 1.64
CA GLN A 15 6.24 54.01 3.10
C GLN A 15 6.66 55.30 3.82
N SER A 16 7.39 56.20 3.17
CA SER A 16 7.85 57.46 3.77
C SER A 16 6.83 58.61 3.67
N GLU A 17 5.91 58.59 2.70
CA GLU A 17 4.88 59.64 2.57
C GLU A 17 3.75 59.54 3.61
N ASN A 18 3.47 58.36 4.16
CA ASN A 18 2.39 58.16 5.13
C ASN A 18 2.72 58.60 6.58
N ARG A 19 3.88 59.24 6.82
CA ARG A 19 4.28 59.73 8.16
C ARG A 19 4.26 61.26 8.32
N ARG A 20 3.82 62.01 7.31
CA ARG A 20 3.74 63.49 7.37
C ARG A 20 2.31 64.00 7.25
N SER A 21 1.54 63.83 8.32
CA SER A 21 0.38 64.64 8.74
C SER A 21 -0.05 64.02 10.07
N GLN A 22 -0.15 64.67 11.23
CA GLN A 22 -0.46 66.05 11.64
C GLN A 22 0.23 66.32 13.01
N PRO A 23 0.54 67.57 13.39
CA PRO A 23 0.78 67.94 14.77
C PRO A 23 -0.49 68.59 15.37
N ALA A 24 -1.05 68.05 16.47
CA ALA A 24 -1.98 68.80 17.32
C ALA A 24 -2.19 68.12 18.69
N THR A 25 -1.78 68.85 19.74
CA THR A 25 -2.31 68.91 21.12
C THR A 25 -2.72 67.62 21.85
N VAL A 26 -1.96 67.34 22.91
CA VAL A 26 -1.96 66.09 23.71
C VAL A 26 -2.98 66.05 24.87
N GLN A 27 -3.78 67.08 25.16
CA GLN A 27 -4.45 67.13 26.48
C GLN A 27 -5.98 66.99 26.54
N ASP A 28 -6.75 67.08 25.44
CA ASP A 28 -8.22 67.10 25.57
C ASP A 28 -8.97 65.82 25.12
N ASN A 29 -8.28 64.77 24.67
CA ASN A 29 -8.93 63.57 24.11
C ASN A 29 -9.08 62.40 25.09
N ALA A 30 -8.61 62.51 26.33
CA ALA A 30 -8.59 61.38 27.28
C ALA A 30 -9.99 60.86 27.65
N ASN A 31 -11.03 61.70 27.58
CA ASN A 31 -12.39 61.34 28.00
C ASN A 31 -13.34 60.90 26.87
N MET A 32 -12.88 60.83 25.61
CA MET A 32 -13.73 60.39 24.48
C MET A 32 -13.44 58.97 23.98
N HIS A 33 -12.40 58.31 24.48
CA HIS A 33 -11.98 56.98 24.02
C HIS A 33 -12.59 55.80 24.79
N LEU A 34 -13.28 56.03 25.90
CA LEU A 34 -13.92 54.99 26.72
C LEU A 34 -15.35 54.63 26.28
N GLY A 35 -15.87 55.23 25.20
CA GLY A 35 -17.22 54.97 24.68
C GLY A 35 -17.29 54.22 23.35
N ARG A 36 -16.15 53.91 22.69
CA ARG A 36 -16.17 53.15 21.43
C ARG A 36 -16.04 51.66 21.72
N PRO A 37 -17.10 50.85 21.57
CA PRO A 37 -16.96 49.41 21.66
C PRO A 37 -15.98 48.95 20.57
N PHE A 38 -15.05 48.08 20.93
CA PHE A 38 -14.09 47.47 20.00
C PHE A 38 -14.85 46.83 18.84
N LYS A 39 -14.68 47.39 17.63
CA LYS A 39 -15.21 46.80 16.39
C LYS A 39 -14.04 46.21 15.61
N ALA A 40 -14.13 44.91 15.31
CA ALA A 40 -13.16 44.24 14.45
C ALA A 40 -13.13 44.90 13.06
N LYS A 41 -11.95 44.95 12.44
CA LYS A 41 -11.83 45.36 11.04
C LYS A 41 -12.63 44.38 10.17
N PRO A 42 -13.39 44.85 9.16
CA PRO A 42 -14.16 43.97 8.30
C PRO A 42 -13.22 42.97 7.62
N VAL A 43 -13.70 41.74 7.46
CA VAL A 43 -12.93 40.68 6.82
C VAL A 43 -12.60 41.11 5.38
N PRO A 44 -11.33 41.04 4.94
CA PRO A 44 -10.94 41.42 3.58
C PRO A 44 -11.77 40.73 2.49
N SER A 45 -12.06 41.45 1.40
CA SER A 45 -12.94 40.98 0.31
C SER A 45 -12.53 39.65 -0.32
N HIS A 46 -11.22 39.37 -0.39
CA HIS A 46 -10.66 38.14 -0.96
C HIS A 46 -11.01 36.88 -0.15
N VAL A 47 -11.43 37.02 1.11
CA VAL A 47 -11.91 35.90 1.94
C VAL A 47 -13.31 35.46 1.53
N TYR A 48 -14.12 36.35 0.93
CA TYR A 48 -15.42 36.02 0.38
C TYR A 48 -15.36 35.47 -1.04
N LEU A 49 -14.19 35.51 -1.69
CA LEU A 49 -13.99 34.89 -2.99
C LEU A 49 -13.76 33.38 -2.81
N PRO A 50 -14.38 32.49 -3.61
CA PRO A 50 -14.12 31.05 -3.62
C PRO A 50 -12.70 30.71 -4.11
N LEU A 51 -11.66 31.06 -3.34
CA LEU A 51 -10.25 30.82 -3.68
C LEU A 51 -9.96 29.36 -3.98
N TYR A 52 -10.68 28.46 -3.32
CA TYR A 52 -10.56 27.02 -3.52
C TYR A 52 -10.95 26.58 -4.93
N GLU A 53 -11.99 27.18 -5.53
CA GLU A 53 -12.47 26.83 -6.87
C GLU A 53 -11.44 27.26 -7.93
N LYS A 54 -10.91 28.48 -7.81
CA LYS A 54 -9.83 28.98 -8.68
C LYS A 54 -8.55 28.14 -8.57
N LEU A 55 -8.16 27.76 -7.35
CA LEU A 55 -7.01 26.88 -7.15
C LEU A 55 -7.23 25.50 -7.77
N LEU A 56 -8.45 24.96 -7.71
CA LEU A 56 -8.79 23.71 -8.37
C LEU A 56 -8.68 23.83 -9.90
N GLU A 57 -9.26 24.86 -10.50
CA GLU A 57 -9.18 25.14 -11.94
C GLU A 57 -7.72 25.28 -12.41
N ASP A 58 -6.90 26.02 -11.66
CA ASP A 58 -5.47 26.15 -11.98
C ASP A 58 -4.74 24.79 -11.89
N THR A 59 -5.08 23.95 -10.91
CA THR A 59 -4.47 22.62 -10.79
C THR A 59 -4.95 21.66 -11.86
N THR A 60 -6.20 21.77 -12.34
CA THR A 60 -6.75 20.93 -13.41
C THR A 60 -6.09 21.30 -14.73
N LEU A 61 -6.00 22.60 -15.05
CA LEU A 61 -5.32 23.09 -16.26
C LEU A 61 -3.84 22.68 -16.27
N ARG A 62 -3.13 22.81 -15.15
CA ARG A 62 -1.73 22.34 -15.06
C ARG A 62 -1.61 20.83 -15.29
N ARG A 63 -2.52 20.03 -14.73
CA ARG A 63 -2.52 18.56 -14.93
C ARG A 63 -2.78 18.18 -16.39
N GLU A 64 -3.69 18.88 -17.05
CA GLU A 64 -4.03 18.66 -18.46
C GLU A 64 -2.85 19.02 -19.36
N ALA A 65 -2.22 20.18 -19.15
CA ALA A 65 -1.04 20.60 -19.91
C ALA A 65 0.11 19.58 -19.80
N VAL A 66 0.39 19.09 -18.59
CA VAL A 66 1.42 18.06 -18.37
C VAL A 66 1.08 16.74 -19.06
N ARG A 67 -0.20 16.32 -19.05
CA ARG A 67 -0.65 15.11 -19.76
C ARG A 67 -0.52 15.26 -21.26
N ALA A 68 -0.92 16.41 -21.81
CA ALA A 68 -0.81 16.72 -23.24
C ALA A 68 0.66 16.69 -23.68
N TYR A 69 1.54 17.38 -22.95
CA TYR A 69 2.98 17.42 -23.22
C TYR A 69 3.62 16.03 -23.17
N ARG A 70 3.31 15.22 -22.14
CA ARG A 70 3.81 13.83 -22.06
C ARG A 70 3.30 12.97 -23.20
N LYS A 71 2.04 13.14 -23.60
CA LYS A 71 1.44 12.41 -24.73
C LYS A 71 2.13 12.78 -26.04
N GLU A 72 2.47 14.04 -26.24
CA GLU A 72 3.20 14.51 -27.41
C GLU A 72 4.61 13.93 -27.47
N ILE A 73 5.35 13.92 -26.36
CA ILE A 73 6.67 13.28 -26.27
C ILE A 73 6.57 11.77 -26.59
N LEU A 74 5.58 11.08 -26.04
CA LEU A 74 5.42 9.65 -26.31
C LEU A 74 5.12 9.39 -27.79
N LYS A 75 4.28 10.22 -28.42
CA LYS A 75 4.01 10.15 -29.86
C LYS A 75 5.22 10.46 -30.72
N SER A 76 6.11 11.36 -30.31
CA SER A 76 7.31 11.67 -31.08
C SER A 76 8.39 10.59 -30.96
N ILE A 77 8.40 9.84 -29.85
CA ILE A 77 9.30 8.69 -29.64
C ILE A 77 8.78 7.44 -30.35
N GLU A 78 7.45 7.32 -30.52
CA GLU A 78 6.83 6.20 -31.21
C GLU A 78 7.22 6.19 -32.70
N LYS A 79 7.83 5.09 -33.16
CA LYS A 79 7.98 4.82 -34.60
C LYS A 79 6.74 4.07 -35.08
N PRO A 80 5.83 4.71 -35.85
CA PRO A 80 4.64 4.03 -36.32
C PRO A 80 5.03 2.87 -37.26
N PHE A 81 4.29 1.77 -37.19
CA PHE A 81 4.44 0.65 -38.10
C PHE A 81 4.17 1.08 -39.55
N ASN A 82 4.73 0.36 -40.52
CA ASN A 82 4.54 0.65 -41.96
C ASN A 82 3.05 0.67 -42.37
N PHE A 83 2.18 -0.07 -41.66
CA PHE A 83 0.75 -0.05 -41.87
C PHE A 83 0.09 1.26 -41.43
N THR A 84 0.46 1.81 -40.26
CA THR A 84 -0.07 3.10 -39.77
C THR A 84 0.34 4.27 -40.66
N ILE A 85 1.55 4.26 -41.22
CA ILE A 85 1.99 5.27 -42.20
C ILE A 85 1.14 5.17 -43.47
N ARG A 86 0.94 3.96 -44.00
CA ARG A 86 0.13 3.70 -45.20
C ARG A 86 -1.34 4.11 -45.00
N GLU A 87 -1.91 3.82 -43.83
CA GLU A 87 -3.29 4.18 -43.52
C GLU A 87 -3.47 5.70 -43.38
N ASN A 88 -2.51 6.39 -42.74
CA ASN A 88 -2.54 7.85 -42.64
C ASN A 88 -2.40 8.52 -44.01
N LEU A 89 -1.50 8.05 -44.88
CA LEU A 89 -1.40 8.56 -46.26
C LEU A 89 -2.69 8.33 -47.05
N LYS A 90 -3.35 7.19 -46.86
CA LYS A 90 -4.64 6.91 -47.52
C LYS A 90 -5.75 7.79 -46.97
N LYS A 91 -5.75 8.10 -45.66
CA LYS A 91 -6.68 9.06 -45.03
C LYS A 91 -6.44 10.47 -45.56
N GLU A 92 -5.20 10.94 -45.58
CA GLU A 92 -4.85 12.26 -46.13
C GLU A 92 -5.26 12.38 -47.60
N GLN A 93 -5.02 11.35 -48.43
CA GLN A 93 -5.50 11.34 -49.81
C GLN A 93 -7.03 11.40 -49.91
N ASN A 94 -7.74 10.64 -49.07
CA ASN A 94 -9.20 10.67 -49.04
C ASN A 94 -9.74 12.01 -48.56
N ASP A 95 -9.12 12.63 -47.55
CA ASP A 95 -9.50 13.95 -47.03
C ASP A 95 -9.24 15.03 -48.08
N PHE A 96 -8.12 14.95 -48.82
CA PHE A 96 -7.83 15.82 -49.95
C PHE A 96 -8.83 15.63 -51.11
N SER A 97 -9.23 14.39 -51.40
CA SER A 97 -10.29 14.11 -52.38
C SER A 97 -11.66 14.60 -51.91
N GLN A 98 -11.96 14.51 -50.61
CA GLN A 98 -13.20 15.05 -50.03
C GLN A 98 -13.21 16.58 -50.04
N GLU A 99 -12.08 17.24 -49.81
CA GLU A 99 -11.96 18.69 -49.91
C GLU A 99 -12.03 19.16 -51.36
N LYS A 100 -11.39 18.46 -52.30
CA LYS A 100 -11.52 18.74 -53.74
C LYS A 100 -12.95 18.57 -54.23
N THR A 101 -13.63 17.48 -53.85
CA THR A 101 -15.04 17.28 -54.20
C THR A 101 -15.95 18.33 -53.55
N LYS A 102 -15.68 18.76 -52.31
CA LYS A 102 -16.40 19.90 -51.69
C LYS A 102 -16.13 21.22 -52.41
N GLN A 103 -14.92 21.45 -52.91
CA GLN A 103 -14.58 22.63 -53.72
C GLN A 103 -15.24 22.56 -55.10
N GLU A 104 -15.26 21.41 -55.76
CA GLU A 104 -15.93 21.17 -57.05
C GLU A 104 -17.46 21.28 -56.94
N MET A 105 -18.06 20.90 -55.81
CA MET A 105 -19.50 21.09 -55.56
C MET A 105 -19.87 22.56 -55.24
N ASN A 106 -18.88 23.41 -54.95
CA ASN A 106 -19.09 24.85 -54.73
C ASN A 106 -18.87 25.68 -56.02
N PHE A 107 -18.30 25.10 -57.08
CA PHE A 107 -18.22 25.71 -58.41
C PHE A 107 -19.17 24.99 -59.38
N GLY A 108 -20.43 25.44 -59.39
CA GLY A 108 -21.41 25.30 -60.49
C GLY A 108 -21.46 23.95 -61.23
N ALA A 109 -22.34 23.05 -60.80
CA ALA A 109 -22.62 21.81 -61.53
C ALA A 109 -23.68 22.00 -62.64
N ASP A 110 -23.23 22.25 -63.87
CA ASP A 110 -24.00 21.95 -65.09
C ASP A 110 -23.69 20.50 -65.52
N LYS A 111 -24.52 19.53 -65.09
CA LYS A 111 -24.37 18.12 -65.48
C LYS A 111 -25.25 17.80 -66.68
N LYS A 112 -24.63 17.51 -67.83
CA LYS A 112 -25.28 16.80 -68.95
C LYS A 112 -25.02 15.29 -68.85
N LEU A 113 -26.09 14.53 -68.80
CA LEU A 113 -26.14 13.07 -68.88
C LEU A 113 -25.81 12.61 -70.31
N LEU A 114 -24.91 11.63 -70.43
CA LEU A 114 -24.85 10.76 -71.60
C LEU A 114 -25.07 9.31 -71.14
N HIS A 115 -26.17 8.74 -71.61
CA HIS A 115 -26.40 7.30 -71.62
C HIS A 115 -25.79 6.72 -72.90
N SER A 116 -25.10 5.60 -72.78
CA SER A 116 -25.18 4.54 -73.79
C SER A 116 -25.12 3.20 -73.07
N LYS A 117 -26.12 2.38 -73.35
CA LYS A 117 -26.19 0.96 -73.02
C LYS A 117 -25.20 0.24 -73.94
N ASP A 118 -24.56 -0.81 -73.43
CA ASP A 118 -24.53 -2.10 -74.10
C ASP A 118 -24.04 -3.19 -73.14
N ASP A 119 -24.68 -4.34 -73.27
CA ASP A 119 -24.69 -5.46 -72.34
C ASP A 119 -23.47 -6.38 -72.54
N GLY A 120 -22.82 -6.74 -71.43
CA GLY A 120 -21.79 -7.78 -71.33
C GLY A 120 -20.35 -7.25 -71.35
N PRO A 121 -19.48 -7.64 -70.39
CA PRO A 121 -18.10 -7.18 -70.41
C PRO A 121 -17.34 -7.85 -71.58
N PRO A 122 -16.76 -7.09 -72.53
CA PRO A 122 -15.99 -7.68 -73.61
C PRO A 122 -14.66 -8.20 -73.05
N ASP A 123 -14.31 -9.45 -73.39
CA ASP A 123 -13.02 -10.03 -72.99
C ASP A 123 -11.89 -9.38 -73.83
N PRO A 124 -10.82 -8.86 -73.22
CA PRO A 124 -9.85 -7.98 -73.89
C PRO A 124 -8.95 -8.65 -74.95
N LEU A 125 -9.18 -9.92 -75.31
CA LEU A 125 -8.25 -10.71 -76.14
C LEU A 125 -8.84 -11.38 -77.39
N ASN A 126 -10.13 -11.24 -77.70
CA ASN A 126 -10.75 -11.71 -78.97
C ASN A 126 -10.40 -13.16 -79.37
N LEU A 127 -10.53 -14.12 -78.46
CA LEU A 127 -10.25 -15.55 -78.73
C LEU A 127 -11.55 -16.31 -79.13
N PRO A 128 -11.46 -17.37 -79.96
CA PRO A 128 -12.63 -18.18 -80.35
C PRO A 128 -13.40 -18.74 -79.15
N SER A 129 -14.74 -18.74 -79.21
CA SER A 129 -15.65 -19.05 -78.09
C SER A 129 -15.33 -20.37 -77.38
N GLN A 130 -14.96 -21.43 -78.12
CA GLN A 130 -14.61 -22.75 -77.57
C GLN A 130 -13.34 -22.73 -76.69
N LEU A 131 -12.42 -21.79 -76.94
CA LEU A 131 -11.22 -21.60 -76.11
C LEU A 131 -11.48 -20.64 -74.94
N TYR A 132 -12.40 -19.68 -75.11
CA TYR A 132 -12.87 -18.80 -74.04
C TYR A 132 -13.61 -19.59 -72.96
N GLU A 133 -14.53 -20.46 -73.34
CA GLU A 133 -15.32 -21.31 -72.44
C GLU A 133 -14.40 -22.22 -71.61
N LYS A 134 -13.42 -22.87 -72.25
CA LYS A 134 -12.41 -23.71 -71.56
C LYS A 134 -11.46 -22.92 -70.65
N ARG A 135 -11.15 -21.66 -70.98
CA ARG A 135 -10.31 -20.78 -70.14
C ARG A 135 -11.11 -20.25 -68.96
N PHE A 136 -12.37 -19.91 -69.17
CA PHE A 136 -13.30 -19.47 -68.15
C PHE A 136 -13.59 -20.60 -67.17
N GLU A 137 -13.84 -21.82 -67.65
CA GLU A 137 -13.94 -23.04 -66.84
C GLU A 137 -12.67 -23.26 -66.00
N ARG A 138 -11.47 -23.21 -66.61
CA ARG A 138 -10.20 -23.30 -65.86
C ARG A 138 -10.04 -22.21 -64.81
N MET A 139 -10.47 -20.98 -65.12
CA MET A 139 -10.44 -19.87 -64.16
C MET A 139 -11.40 -20.13 -62.99
N GLN A 140 -12.59 -20.68 -63.25
CA GLN A 140 -13.54 -21.09 -62.22
C GLN A 140 -13.01 -22.25 -61.38
N GLU A 141 -12.41 -23.27 -62.01
CA GLU A 141 -11.74 -24.39 -61.34
C GLU A 141 -10.60 -23.90 -60.44
N ASP A 142 -9.78 -22.96 -60.93
CA ASP A 142 -8.70 -22.35 -60.15
C ASP A 142 -9.21 -21.54 -58.95
N LEU A 143 -10.32 -20.82 -59.12
CA LEU A 143 -10.98 -20.10 -58.03
C LEU A 143 -11.54 -21.07 -56.97
N LEU A 144 -12.17 -22.16 -57.42
CA LEU A 144 -12.68 -23.22 -56.57
C LEU A 144 -11.54 -23.89 -55.80
N LEU A 145 -10.44 -24.24 -56.48
CA LEU A 145 -9.24 -24.80 -55.86
C LEU A 145 -8.60 -23.83 -54.85
N LYS A 146 -8.56 -22.53 -55.16
CA LYS A 146 -8.10 -21.49 -54.22
C LYS A 146 -9.02 -21.40 -53.00
N GLN A 147 -10.33 -21.55 -53.18
CA GLN A 147 -11.31 -21.54 -52.10
C GLN A 147 -11.18 -22.77 -51.20
N ILE A 148 -11.04 -23.97 -51.79
CA ILE A 148 -10.75 -25.21 -51.05
C ILE A 148 -9.45 -25.08 -50.27
N LYS A 149 -8.36 -24.62 -50.90
CA LYS A 149 -7.07 -24.41 -50.22
C LYS A 149 -7.18 -23.41 -49.08
N ARG A 150 -7.97 -22.34 -49.25
CA ARG A 150 -8.23 -21.35 -48.19
C ARG A 150 -8.98 -21.97 -47.02
N HIS A 151 -10.00 -22.79 -47.30
CA HIS A 151 -10.77 -23.49 -46.28
C HIS A 151 -9.90 -24.49 -45.51
N LEU A 152 -9.14 -25.34 -46.22
CA LEU A 152 -8.22 -26.30 -45.60
C LEU A 152 -7.13 -25.62 -44.77
N ARG A 153 -6.57 -24.51 -45.28
CA ARG A 153 -5.61 -23.69 -44.51
C ARG A 153 -6.26 -23.13 -43.25
N ALA A 154 -7.47 -22.60 -43.34
CA ALA A 154 -8.19 -22.06 -42.19
C ALA A 154 -8.49 -23.15 -41.15
N GLN A 155 -8.99 -24.31 -41.58
CA GLN A 155 -9.26 -25.44 -40.71
C GLN A 155 -7.98 -25.93 -40.00
N ARG A 156 -6.87 -26.07 -40.74
CA ARG A 156 -5.58 -26.46 -40.16
C ARG A 156 -5.07 -25.42 -39.16
N LEU A 157 -5.27 -24.13 -39.43
CA LEU A 157 -4.92 -23.05 -38.53
C LEU A 157 -5.76 -23.11 -37.25
N ILE A 158 -7.08 -23.29 -37.37
CA ILE A 158 -8.00 -23.46 -36.23
C ILE A 158 -7.62 -24.68 -35.38
N GLN A 159 -7.31 -25.82 -36.02
CA GLN A 159 -6.87 -27.02 -35.33
C GLN A 159 -5.51 -26.81 -34.63
N SER A 160 -4.56 -26.12 -35.27
CA SER A 160 -3.25 -25.81 -34.66
C SER A 160 -3.33 -24.75 -33.56
N ALA A 161 -4.34 -23.88 -33.59
CA ALA A 161 -4.62 -22.88 -32.57
C ALA A 161 -5.60 -23.40 -31.51
N SER A 162 -6.04 -24.66 -31.61
CA SER A 162 -6.89 -25.30 -30.61
C SER A 162 -6.13 -25.41 -29.30
N LEU A 163 -6.79 -25.08 -28.21
CA LEU A 163 -6.19 -25.19 -26.89
C LEU A 163 -5.96 -26.66 -26.53
N PRO A 164 -4.95 -26.98 -25.72
CA PRO A 164 -4.80 -28.33 -25.18
C PRO A 164 -6.09 -28.78 -24.48
N PRO A 165 -6.44 -30.09 -24.50
CA PRO A 165 -7.75 -30.58 -24.04
C PRO A 165 -8.18 -30.10 -22.64
N GLY A 166 -7.25 -30.01 -21.68
CA GLY A 166 -7.54 -29.51 -20.32
C GLY A 166 -7.80 -28.00 -20.22
N MET A 167 -7.36 -27.20 -21.20
CA MET A 167 -7.69 -25.77 -21.31
C MET A 167 -9.00 -25.55 -22.06
N GLU A 168 -9.31 -26.37 -23.05
CA GLU A 168 -10.58 -26.35 -23.77
C GLU A 168 -11.75 -26.65 -22.82
N GLU A 169 -11.65 -27.68 -21.99
CA GLU A 169 -12.65 -28.01 -20.97
C GLU A 169 -12.89 -26.85 -19.99
N ARG A 170 -11.81 -26.14 -19.61
CA ARG A 170 -11.89 -24.96 -18.75
C ARG A 170 -12.63 -23.81 -19.44
N GLN A 171 -12.42 -23.60 -20.73
CA GLN A 171 -13.15 -22.60 -21.51
C GLN A 171 -14.62 -22.98 -21.68
N HIS A 172 -14.94 -24.25 -21.98
CA HIS A 172 -16.32 -24.73 -22.03
C HIS A 172 -17.04 -24.51 -20.71
N ARG A 173 -16.42 -24.85 -19.58
CA ARG A 173 -17.00 -24.62 -18.25
C ARG A 173 -17.20 -23.14 -17.95
N MET A 174 -16.29 -22.28 -18.41
CA MET A 174 -16.42 -20.82 -18.27
C MET A 174 -17.59 -20.29 -19.11
N ASN A 175 -17.72 -20.77 -20.36
CA ASN A 175 -18.80 -20.40 -21.27
C ASN A 175 -20.16 -20.87 -20.77
N LEU A 176 -20.27 -22.09 -20.24
CA LEU A 176 -21.47 -22.61 -19.57
C LEU A 176 -21.89 -21.70 -18.41
N ARG A 177 -20.95 -21.34 -17.51
CA ARG A 177 -21.22 -20.40 -16.41
C ARG A 177 -21.65 -19.01 -16.91
N LYS A 178 -21.09 -18.55 -18.03
CA LYS A 178 -21.48 -17.27 -18.65
C LYS A 178 -22.89 -17.32 -19.23
N GLN A 179 -23.26 -18.42 -19.87
CA GLN A 179 -24.64 -18.64 -20.36
C GLN A 179 -25.63 -18.76 -19.20
N GLU A 180 -25.28 -19.46 -18.13
CA GLU A 180 -26.09 -19.58 -16.91
C GLU A 180 -26.34 -18.20 -16.27
N ARG A 181 -25.29 -17.37 -16.15
CA ARG A 181 -25.44 -15.97 -15.70
C ARG A 181 -26.37 -15.17 -16.60
N LYS A 182 -26.20 -15.26 -17.92
CA LYS A 182 -27.10 -14.60 -18.88
C LYS A 182 -28.55 -15.08 -18.74
N ALA A 183 -28.79 -16.37 -18.55
CA ALA A 183 -30.12 -16.93 -18.35
C ALA A 183 -30.75 -16.44 -17.02
N ARG A 184 -29.95 -16.36 -15.96
CA ARG A 184 -30.35 -15.78 -14.68
C ARG A 184 -30.67 -14.30 -14.79
N ASP A 185 -29.85 -13.52 -15.50
CA ASP A 185 -30.06 -12.09 -15.70
C ASP A 185 -31.32 -11.83 -16.53
N LYS A 186 -31.60 -12.66 -17.55
CA LYS A 186 -32.88 -12.67 -18.28
C LYS A 186 -34.06 -12.98 -17.36
N ARG A 187 -33.96 -14.01 -16.50
CA ARG A 187 -35.03 -14.37 -15.54
C ARG A 187 -35.29 -13.26 -14.51
N LEU A 188 -34.26 -12.51 -14.15
CA LEU A 188 -34.33 -11.42 -13.17
C LEU A 188 -34.58 -10.04 -13.82
N ASN A 189 -34.83 -9.97 -15.13
CA ASN A 189 -34.97 -8.72 -15.90
C ASN A 189 -33.85 -7.70 -15.63
N ARG A 190 -32.62 -8.18 -15.39
CA ARG A 190 -31.44 -7.32 -15.20
C ARG A 190 -30.80 -7.07 -16.55
N ILE A 191 -30.91 -5.83 -17.04
CA ILE A 191 -30.30 -5.44 -18.32
C ILE A 191 -28.77 -5.55 -18.19
N SER A 192 -28.16 -6.46 -18.94
CA SER A 192 -26.72 -6.48 -19.13
C SER A 192 -26.36 -5.36 -20.10
N VAL A 193 -25.40 -4.51 -19.70
CA VAL A 193 -25.02 -3.24 -20.36
C VAL A 193 -24.52 -3.40 -21.81
N LEU A 194 -24.48 -4.61 -22.39
CA LEU A 194 -23.86 -4.88 -23.69
C LEU A 194 -24.80 -5.21 -24.85
N ASP A 195 -26.11 -5.28 -24.67
CA ASP A 195 -27.04 -5.60 -25.78
C ASP A 195 -27.65 -4.30 -26.38
N LEU A 196 -26.81 -3.41 -26.91
CA LEU A 196 -27.24 -2.18 -27.62
C LEU A 196 -27.49 -2.36 -29.13
N ASP A 197 -27.28 -3.56 -29.69
CA ASP A 197 -27.30 -3.77 -31.14
C ASP A 197 -28.60 -4.43 -31.66
N LYS A 198 -29.77 -3.94 -31.21
CA LYS A 198 -31.07 -4.31 -31.82
C LYS A 198 -31.93 -3.05 -32.03
N PRO A 199 -32.05 -2.54 -33.27
CA PRO A 199 -32.69 -1.26 -33.55
C PRO A 199 -34.20 -1.35 -33.79
N GLU A 200 -34.90 -2.41 -33.37
CA GLU A 200 -36.34 -2.54 -33.61
C GLU A 200 -37.01 -3.30 -32.48
N THR A 201 -37.43 -2.59 -31.43
CA THR A 201 -38.75 -2.79 -30.77
C THR A 201 -38.91 -1.84 -29.60
N GLU A 202 -39.96 -1.05 -29.73
CA GLU A 202 -40.76 -0.41 -28.68
C GLU A 202 -40.13 0.84 -28.03
N GLN A 203 -40.94 1.90 -28.07
CA GLN A 203 -40.79 3.13 -27.32
C GLN A 203 -40.76 2.81 -25.82
N LYS A 204 -39.58 2.41 -25.33
CA LYS A 204 -39.38 2.12 -23.91
C LYS A 204 -39.24 3.45 -23.20
N GLN A 205 -40.27 3.76 -22.41
CA GLN A 205 -40.30 4.86 -21.46
C GLN A 205 -38.92 5.02 -20.84
N TYR A 206 -38.27 6.15 -21.11
CA TYR A 206 -36.99 6.47 -20.53
C TYR A 206 -37.12 6.29 -19.02
N HIS A 207 -36.45 5.26 -18.48
CA HIS A 207 -36.24 5.14 -17.06
C HIS A 207 -35.69 6.48 -16.61
N TYR A 208 -36.49 7.19 -15.82
CA TYR A 208 -36.12 8.47 -15.23
C TYR A 208 -34.76 8.25 -14.59
N TYR A 209 -33.71 8.79 -15.22
CA TYR A 209 -32.37 8.74 -14.66
C TYR A 209 -32.52 9.32 -13.26
N HIS A 210 -32.33 8.50 -12.22
CA HIS A 210 -32.16 9.08 -10.91
C HIS A 210 -30.95 10.01 -11.05
N PRO A 211 -31.15 11.34 -10.90
CA PRO A 211 -30.04 12.25 -11.03
C PRO A 211 -28.96 11.78 -10.07
N ALA A 212 -27.70 11.83 -10.52
CA ALA A 212 -26.57 11.38 -9.74
C ALA A 212 -26.74 11.87 -8.30
N PRO A 213 -26.71 10.96 -7.30
CA PRO A 213 -26.97 11.35 -5.92
C PRO A 213 -26.08 12.54 -5.55
N ASP A 214 -26.64 13.55 -4.91
CA ASP A 214 -25.88 14.72 -4.51
C ASP A 214 -24.81 14.32 -3.47
N PHE A 215 -23.60 14.05 -3.97
CA PHE A 215 -22.46 13.62 -3.18
C PHE A 215 -22.07 14.68 -2.14
N LYS A 216 -22.37 15.96 -2.39
CA LYS A 216 -22.11 17.04 -1.44
C LYS A 216 -23.06 16.93 -0.25
N GLN A 217 -24.34 16.69 -0.49
CA GLN A 217 -25.32 16.40 0.57
C GLN A 217 -24.98 15.11 1.31
N LEU A 218 -24.58 14.05 0.61
CA LEU A 218 -24.23 12.77 1.23
C LEU A 218 -23.00 12.91 2.13
N HIS A 219 -21.98 13.63 1.66
CA HIS A 219 -20.78 13.95 2.44
C HIS A 219 -21.09 14.84 3.64
N TRP A 220 -22.00 15.82 3.50
CA TRP A 220 -22.44 16.65 4.63
C TRP A 220 -23.20 15.83 5.68
N LYS A 221 -24.11 14.95 5.26
CA LYS A 221 -24.84 14.03 6.16
C LYS A 221 -23.86 13.10 6.89
N SER A 222 -22.91 12.52 6.17
CA SER A 222 -21.84 11.68 6.73
C SER A 222 -21.00 12.43 7.78
N ASN A 223 -20.55 13.65 7.46
CA ASN A 223 -19.82 14.47 8.42
C ASN A 223 -20.67 14.89 9.62
N LYS A 224 -21.96 15.15 9.42
CA LYS A 224 -22.90 15.44 10.51
C LYS A 224 -23.07 14.24 11.43
N THR A 225 -23.15 13.02 10.88
CA THR A 225 -23.18 11.78 11.68
C THR A 225 -21.86 11.57 12.43
N LEU A 226 -20.71 11.79 11.78
CA LEU A 226 -19.41 11.71 12.44
C LEU A 226 -19.28 12.73 13.57
N ARG A 227 -19.75 13.96 13.39
CA ARG A 227 -19.77 14.98 14.46
C ARG A 227 -20.71 14.63 15.62
N ARG A 228 -21.76 13.84 15.39
CA ARG A 228 -22.64 13.32 16.45
C ARG A 228 -22.00 12.15 17.21
N LEU A 229 -21.26 11.30 16.50
CA LEU A 229 -20.52 10.17 17.08
C LEU A 229 -19.23 10.63 17.77
N TRP A 230 -18.63 11.71 17.28
CA TRP A 230 -17.48 12.34 17.88
C TRP A 230 -17.90 13.05 19.16
N LYS A 231 -17.70 12.36 20.28
CA LYS A 231 -17.68 12.98 21.59
C LYS A 231 -16.25 13.49 21.82
N PRO A 232 -16.05 14.73 22.33
CA PRO A 232 -14.73 15.10 22.81
C PRO A 232 -14.28 14.04 23.84
N PRO A 233 -12.98 13.70 23.90
CA PRO A 233 -12.46 12.83 24.95
C PRO A 233 -12.99 13.31 26.31
N PRO A 234 -13.41 12.40 27.22
CA PRO A 234 -13.85 12.82 28.55
C PRO A 234 -12.79 13.75 29.13
N GLU A 235 -13.23 14.89 29.69
CA GLU A 235 -12.29 15.83 30.29
C GLU A 235 -11.37 15.05 31.24
N PRO A 236 -10.04 15.18 31.12
CA PRO A 236 -9.12 14.46 31.98
C PRO A 236 -9.55 14.73 33.42
N THR A 237 -9.63 13.68 34.25
CA THR A 237 -10.09 13.77 35.65
C THR A 237 -9.30 14.87 36.35
N ARG A 238 -9.89 16.07 36.43
CA ARG A 238 -9.29 17.20 37.13
C ARG A 238 -9.53 16.96 38.62
N PRO A 239 -8.50 17.09 39.47
CA PRO A 239 -8.71 17.00 40.92
C PRO A 239 -9.66 18.12 41.33
N LYS A 240 -10.88 17.75 41.72
CA LYS A 240 -11.84 18.68 42.33
C LYS A 240 -11.28 19.04 43.70
N SER A 241 -10.97 20.31 43.94
CA SER A 241 -10.55 20.74 45.27
C SER A 241 -11.65 20.41 46.27
N PHE A 242 -11.33 19.55 47.23
CA PHE A 242 -12.19 19.32 48.38
C PHE A 242 -11.96 20.46 49.37
N LYS A 243 -13.02 20.91 50.03
CA LYS A 243 -12.92 21.92 51.09
C LYS A 243 -12.32 21.23 52.32
N LEU A 244 -10.99 21.21 52.42
CA LEU A 244 -10.29 20.76 53.62
C LEU A 244 -10.62 21.76 54.75
N ARG A 245 -11.38 21.32 55.74
CA ARG A 245 -11.75 22.14 56.92
C ARG A 245 -10.56 22.28 57.88
N THR A 246 -9.47 22.87 57.40
CA THR A 246 -8.28 23.14 58.23
C THR A 246 -8.54 24.22 59.27
N SER A 247 -9.47 25.14 59.02
CA SER A 247 -9.87 26.19 59.98
C SER A 247 -10.53 25.63 61.25
N GLU A 248 -11.20 24.48 61.17
CA GLU A 248 -11.81 23.84 62.34
C GLU A 248 -10.76 23.11 63.21
N ARG A 249 -9.57 22.77 62.66
CA ARG A 249 -8.49 22.11 63.41
C ARG A 249 -7.52 23.09 64.09
N ALA A 250 -7.39 24.32 63.61
CA ALA A 250 -6.49 25.31 64.21
C ALA A 250 -6.88 25.65 65.67
N ASN A 251 -8.17 25.59 66.01
CA ASN A 251 -8.66 25.95 67.34
C ASN A 251 -8.46 24.86 68.41
N SER A 252 -7.97 23.65 68.06
CA SER A 252 -7.73 22.59 69.05
C SER A 252 -6.29 22.51 69.55
N VAL A 253 -5.35 23.18 68.88
CA VAL A 253 -3.91 23.10 69.21
C VAL A 253 -3.47 24.25 70.13
N ASP A 254 -4.12 25.40 70.05
CA ASP A 254 -3.78 26.58 70.88
C ASP A 254 -4.17 26.46 72.36
N ARG A 255 -4.92 25.42 72.77
CA ARG A 255 -5.13 25.13 74.20
C ARG A 255 -3.97 24.37 74.86
N ARG A 256 -3.07 23.76 74.09
CA ARG A 256 -1.99 22.91 74.64
C ARG A 256 -0.60 23.55 74.57
N SER A 257 -0.46 24.67 73.86
CA SER A 257 0.80 25.40 73.68
C SER A 257 1.04 26.54 74.70
N LEU A 258 0.04 26.90 75.51
CA LEU A 258 0.16 27.99 76.51
C LEU A 258 0.85 27.59 77.83
N GLU A 259 1.19 26.32 78.05
CA GLU A 259 1.82 25.87 79.30
C GLU A 259 3.34 25.70 79.23
N ILE A 260 3.98 25.78 78.05
CA ILE A 260 5.43 25.47 77.91
C ILE A 260 6.27 26.70 77.52
N SER A 261 5.68 27.84 77.14
CA SER A 261 6.45 29.05 76.80
C SER A 261 6.60 30.03 77.97
N LYS A 262 7.07 29.55 79.12
CA LYS A 262 7.70 30.39 80.14
C LYS A 262 9.17 30.04 80.24
N MET A 263 9.94 30.32 79.20
CA MET A 263 11.40 30.53 79.34
C MET A 263 12.01 31.07 78.04
N LYS A 264 12.69 32.21 78.21
CA LYS A 264 13.76 32.77 77.36
C LYS A 264 13.37 33.24 75.96
N ARG A 265 13.08 34.56 75.89
CA ARG A 265 13.48 35.41 74.77
C ARG A 265 14.96 35.76 74.94
N THR A 266 15.76 35.50 73.91
CA THR A 266 16.88 36.36 73.49
C THR A 266 17.16 36.07 72.02
N GLU A 267 17.57 37.14 71.36
CA GLU A 267 17.75 37.36 69.93
C GLU A 267 18.88 36.50 69.32
N GLU A 268 18.82 36.24 68.02
CA GLU A 268 19.79 36.74 67.02
C GLU A 268 19.80 35.92 65.72
N ASN A 269 20.10 36.67 64.67
CA ASN A 269 20.10 36.28 63.27
C ASN A 269 21.30 35.40 62.93
N ILE A 270 21.08 34.20 62.37
CA ILE A 270 22.10 33.52 61.55
C ILE A 270 21.45 32.94 60.30
N SER A 271 21.70 33.62 59.19
CA SER A 271 21.56 33.12 57.82
C SER A 271 22.65 32.07 57.56
N GLN A 272 22.29 30.81 57.33
CA GLN A 272 23.09 29.90 56.49
C GLN A 272 22.19 28.91 55.76
N SER A 273 22.44 28.79 54.45
CA SER A 273 21.79 27.87 53.53
C SER A 273 22.09 26.42 53.92
N ILE A 274 21.07 25.61 54.12
CA ILE A 274 21.22 24.15 54.17
C ILE A 274 20.48 23.59 52.96
N VAL A 275 21.24 23.43 51.87
CA VAL A 275 20.95 22.46 50.83
C VAL A 275 20.97 21.10 51.53
N LYS A 276 19.78 20.56 51.82
CA LYS A 276 19.65 19.19 52.33
C LYS A 276 20.04 18.23 51.20
N GLN A 277 21.29 17.79 51.22
CA GLN A 277 21.69 16.57 50.53
C GLN A 277 20.89 15.42 51.13
N PRO A 278 20.26 14.53 50.33
CA PRO A 278 19.69 13.32 50.88
C PRO A 278 20.84 12.42 51.31
N VAL A 279 20.87 12.12 52.61
CA VAL A 279 21.70 11.08 53.21
C VAL A 279 21.43 9.79 52.45
N LEU A 280 22.50 9.19 51.93
CA LEU A 280 22.52 7.81 51.44
C LEU A 280 22.30 6.88 52.63
N ASP A 281 21.05 6.70 53.02
CA ASP A 281 20.66 5.49 53.72
C ASP A 281 20.76 4.35 52.71
N SER A 282 21.62 3.39 53.01
CA SER A 282 21.71 2.06 52.38
C SER A 282 20.45 1.22 52.69
N SER A 283 19.28 1.83 52.53
CA SER A 283 17.99 1.17 52.63
C SER A 283 17.77 0.44 51.31
N ILE A 284 17.71 -0.89 51.41
CA ILE A 284 17.20 -1.77 50.36
C ILE A 284 15.97 -1.08 49.76
N PRO A 285 15.93 -0.80 48.43
CA PRO A 285 14.82 -0.08 47.86
C PRO A 285 13.53 -0.80 48.24
N PRO A 286 12.51 -0.07 48.72
CA PRO A 286 11.27 -0.70 49.16
C PRO A 286 10.76 -1.61 48.04
N ALA A 287 10.38 -2.84 48.39
CA ALA A 287 9.96 -3.85 47.43
C ALA A 287 8.94 -3.24 46.47
N LEU A 288 9.33 -3.14 45.20
CA LEU A 288 8.51 -2.51 44.17
C LEU A 288 7.17 -3.22 44.09
N SER A 289 6.08 -2.45 44.14
CA SER A 289 4.74 -2.98 43.88
C SER A 289 4.72 -3.73 42.55
N ARG A 290 3.93 -4.81 42.45
CA ARG A 290 3.82 -5.60 41.21
C ARG A 290 3.51 -4.73 39.99
N SER A 291 2.74 -3.65 40.17
CA SER A 291 2.42 -2.69 39.11
C SER A 291 3.65 -1.88 38.63
N THR A 292 4.53 -1.46 39.54
CA THR A 292 5.74 -0.71 39.18
C THR A 292 6.74 -1.62 38.47
N PHE A 293 6.90 -2.88 38.92
CA PHE A 293 7.72 -3.88 38.24
C PHE A 293 7.25 -4.17 36.81
N LEU A 294 5.94 -4.31 36.58
CA LEU A 294 5.38 -4.52 35.25
C LEU A 294 5.59 -3.29 34.34
N ARG A 295 5.40 -2.08 34.89
CA ARG A 295 5.63 -0.83 34.17
C ARG A 295 7.10 -0.70 33.75
N GLU A 296 8.04 -0.99 34.64
CA GLU A 296 9.47 -0.95 34.33
C GLU A 296 9.87 -1.97 33.27
N ASN A 297 9.39 -3.21 33.36
CA ASN A 297 9.66 -4.22 32.34
C ASN A 297 9.09 -3.82 30.97
N TYR A 298 7.90 -3.21 30.96
CA TYR A 298 7.34 -2.67 29.72
C TYR A 298 8.22 -1.56 29.14
N ILE A 299 8.71 -0.64 29.97
CA ILE A 299 9.62 0.44 29.54
C ILE A 299 10.93 -0.15 29.00
N ARG A 300 11.55 -1.09 29.72
CA ARG A 300 12.79 -1.76 29.26
C ARG A 300 12.60 -2.47 27.92
N ASN A 301 11.50 -3.22 27.77
CA ASN A 301 11.18 -3.91 26.53
C ASN A 301 10.87 -2.93 25.38
N SER A 302 10.23 -1.81 25.68
CA SER A 302 9.95 -0.76 24.69
C SER A 302 11.24 -0.10 24.21
N LEU A 303 12.17 0.20 25.12
CA LEU A 303 13.48 0.77 24.77
C LEU A 303 14.31 -0.22 23.95
N ALA A 304 14.37 -1.49 24.36
CA ALA A 304 15.07 -2.53 23.61
C ALA A 304 14.51 -2.69 22.18
N LYS A 305 13.19 -2.57 22.00
CA LYS A 305 12.56 -2.56 20.66
C LYS A 305 12.95 -1.31 19.85
N ALA A 306 12.91 -0.14 20.49
CA ALA A 306 13.31 1.11 19.84
C ALA A 306 14.78 1.07 19.37
N ASP A 307 15.68 0.50 20.17
CA ASP A 307 17.09 0.33 19.83
C ASP A 307 17.29 -0.63 18.65
N LEU A 308 16.56 -1.75 18.62
CA LEU A 308 16.59 -2.67 17.48
C LEU A 308 16.08 -2.00 16.20
N ASP A 309 15.02 -1.21 16.28
CA ASP A 309 14.49 -0.49 15.13
C ASP A 309 15.41 0.65 14.68
N ALA A 310 16.14 1.30 15.60
CA ALA A 310 17.17 2.26 15.28
C ALA A 310 18.34 1.62 14.51
N LYS A 311 18.82 0.45 14.96
CA LYS A 311 19.87 -0.31 14.27
C LYS A 311 19.45 -0.72 12.86
N LYS A 312 18.22 -1.22 12.68
CA LYS A 312 17.68 -1.55 11.35
C LYS A 312 17.65 -0.32 10.43
N LYS A 313 17.24 0.84 10.95
CA LYS A 313 17.24 2.09 10.17
C LYS A 313 18.65 2.50 9.76
N GLU A 314 19.61 2.40 10.67
CA GLU A 314 21.03 2.67 10.40
C GLU A 314 21.58 1.73 9.30
N GLU A 315 21.29 0.44 9.37
CA GLU A 315 21.65 -0.54 8.33
C GLU A 315 21.05 -0.18 6.96
N THR A 316 19.78 0.22 6.92
CA THR A 316 19.12 0.63 5.66
C THR A 316 19.71 1.93 5.09
N GLU A 317 20.02 2.90 5.94
CA GLU A 317 20.67 4.16 5.54
C GLU A 317 22.11 3.92 5.08
N TYR A 318 22.84 3.01 5.72
CA TYR A 318 24.17 2.57 5.28
C TYR A 318 24.10 1.96 3.87
N LEU A 319 23.16 1.03 3.64
CA LEU A 319 22.99 0.41 2.32
C LEU A 319 22.60 1.44 1.25
N ARG A 320 21.78 2.42 1.61
CA ARG A 320 21.42 3.55 0.73
C ARG A 320 22.62 4.42 0.39
N ARG A 321 23.47 4.76 1.37
CA ARG A 321 24.71 5.52 1.15
C ARG A 321 25.69 4.77 0.28
N MET A 322 25.84 3.46 0.48
CA MET A 322 26.68 2.60 -0.37
C MET A 322 26.21 2.61 -1.82
N LYS A 323 24.91 2.38 -2.06
CA LYS A 323 24.33 2.48 -3.41
C LYS A 323 24.52 3.86 -4.03
N GLN A 324 24.35 4.93 -3.27
CA GLN A 324 24.58 6.29 -3.76
C GLN A 324 26.05 6.54 -4.12
N LYS A 325 26.98 5.99 -3.34
CA LYS A 325 28.42 6.04 -3.62
C LYS A 325 28.78 5.24 -4.87
N GLU A 326 28.20 4.06 -5.07
CA GLU A 326 28.34 3.26 -6.29
C GLU A 326 27.82 4.01 -7.53
N VAL A 327 26.64 4.62 -7.45
CA VAL A 327 26.09 5.45 -8.54
C VAL A 327 26.98 6.67 -8.81
N SER A 328 27.49 7.33 -7.77
CA SER A 328 28.42 8.45 -7.92
C SER A 328 29.74 8.02 -8.56
N ASN A 329 30.29 6.88 -8.15
CA ASN A 329 31.53 6.32 -8.69
C ASN A 329 31.36 5.90 -10.15
N THR A 330 30.28 5.19 -10.49
CA THR A 330 29.98 4.83 -11.89
C THR A 330 29.74 6.06 -12.76
N MET A 331 29.08 7.10 -12.25
CA MET A 331 28.94 8.38 -12.95
C MET A 331 30.30 9.09 -13.13
N LYS A 332 31.19 9.03 -12.14
CA LYS A 332 32.55 9.57 -12.24
C LYS A 332 33.41 8.79 -13.21
N GLU A 333 33.29 7.46 -13.26
CA GLU A 333 34.02 6.60 -14.20
C GLU A 333 33.54 6.82 -15.64
N THR A 334 32.23 6.96 -15.85
CA THR A 334 31.65 7.22 -17.19
C THR A 334 31.91 8.63 -17.71
N LEU A 335 32.06 9.63 -16.82
CA LEU A 335 32.36 11.02 -17.17
C LEU A 335 33.86 11.35 -17.11
N GLY A 336 34.68 10.49 -16.48
CA GLY A 336 36.03 10.80 -16.02
C GLY A 336 37.19 10.42 -16.94
N GLY A 337 36.98 10.23 -18.25
CA GLY A 337 38.10 10.30 -19.20
C GLY A 337 38.22 9.21 -20.27
N GLN A 338 37.26 8.30 -20.42
CA GLN A 338 37.15 7.52 -21.64
C GLN A 338 35.80 7.80 -22.30
N ILE A 339 35.85 8.33 -23.52
CA ILE A 339 34.69 8.45 -24.40
C ILE A 339 34.33 7.02 -24.83
N ILE A 340 33.69 6.28 -23.94
CA ILE A 340 33.15 4.95 -24.22
C ILE A 340 32.01 5.18 -25.20
N SER A 341 32.08 4.51 -26.35
CA SER A 341 31.02 4.58 -27.35
C SER A 341 29.69 4.19 -26.69
N PRO A 342 28.59 4.92 -26.91
CA PRO A 342 27.29 4.61 -26.28
C PRO A 342 26.85 3.15 -26.45
N LYS A 343 27.26 2.50 -27.54
CA LYS A 343 27.00 1.07 -27.80
C LYS A 343 27.77 0.14 -26.84
N GLN A 344 29.02 0.47 -26.51
CA GLN A 344 29.84 -0.32 -25.59
C GLN A 344 29.30 -0.23 -24.16
N LEU A 345 28.81 0.94 -23.74
CA LEU A 345 28.16 1.13 -22.45
C LEU A 345 26.83 0.36 -22.36
N ILE A 346 26.00 0.42 -23.40
CA ILE A 346 24.75 -0.36 -23.43
C ILE A 346 25.07 -1.85 -23.35
N ASN A 347 26.04 -2.33 -24.13
CA ASN A 347 26.44 -3.73 -24.12
C ASN A 347 26.94 -4.17 -22.74
N SER A 348 27.82 -3.39 -22.08
CA SER A 348 28.32 -3.73 -20.74
C SER A 348 27.18 -3.80 -19.70
N ILE A 349 26.25 -2.84 -19.72
CA ILE A 349 25.07 -2.84 -18.85
C ILE A 349 24.17 -4.07 -19.12
N THR A 350 23.97 -4.42 -20.41
CA THR A 350 23.16 -5.60 -20.74
C THR A 350 23.81 -6.91 -20.31
N GLU A 351 25.13 -7.04 -20.46
CA GLU A 351 25.87 -8.22 -20.03
C GLU A 351 25.92 -8.33 -18.50
N GLU A 352 26.10 -7.22 -17.79
CA GLU A 352 26.03 -7.20 -16.33
C GLU A 352 24.64 -7.61 -15.83
N ARG A 353 23.58 -7.10 -16.45
CA ARG A 353 22.19 -7.48 -16.12
C ARG A 353 21.90 -8.95 -16.41
N LYS A 354 22.43 -9.49 -17.51
CA LYS A 354 22.34 -10.94 -17.79
C LYS A 354 23.01 -11.76 -16.69
N ARG A 355 24.23 -11.38 -16.27
CA ARG A 355 24.96 -12.06 -15.18
C ARG A 355 24.18 -12.03 -13.87
N GLN A 356 23.60 -10.88 -13.52
CA GLN A 356 22.77 -10.75 -12.31
C GLN A 356 21.54 -11.67 -12.37
N LEU A 357 20.86 -11.76 -13.52
CA LEU A 357 19.72 -12.66 -13.68
C LEU A 357 20.13 -14.13 -13.53
N VAL A 358 21.23 -14.54 -14.15
CA VAL A 358 21.76 -15.91 -14.01
C VAL A 358 22.11 -16.21 -12.54
N GLN A 359 22.76 -15.30 -11.84
CA GLN A 359 23.08 -15.46 -10.42
C GLN A 359 21.80 -15.57 -9.57
N ASN A 360 20.79 -14.76 -9.84
CA ASN A 360 19.51 -14.83 -9.14
C ASN A 360 18.77 -16.14 -9.40
N ASP A 361 18.84 -16.67 -10.61
CA ASP A 361 18.24 -17.97 -10.93
C ASP A 361 18.98 -19.11 -10.22
N LEU A 362 20.31 -19.05 -10.15
CA LEU A 362 21.13 -20.02 -9.42
C LEU A 362 20.85 -19.97 -7.90
N THR A 363 20.76 -18.78 -7.31
CA THR A 363 20.45 -18.64 -5.88
C THR A 363 19.05 -19.15 -5.57
N ARG A 364 18.05 -18.82 -6.39
CA ARG A 364 16.69 -19.33 -6.27
C ARG A 364 16.64 -20.86 -6.39
N GLN A 365 17.40 -21.45 -7.30
CA GLN A 365 17.49 -22.91 -7.43
C GLN A 365 18.11 -23.55 -6.18
N ALA A 366 19.17 -22.96 -5.63
CA ALA A 366 19.80 -23.44 -4.40
C ALA A 366 18.86 -23.33 -3.19
N GLU A 367 18.12 -22.23 -3.06
CA GLU A 367 17.09 -22.05 -2.03
C GLU A 367 15.99 -23.09 -2.15
N TYR A 368 15.46 -23.28 -3.35
CA TYR A 368 14.44 -24.30 -3.63
C TYR A 368 14.90 -25.71 -3.24
N GLN A 369 16.14 -26.08 -3.57
CA GLN A 369 16.71 -27.37 -3.16
C GLN A 369 16.84 -27.49 -1.64
N ARG A 370 17.26 -26.42 -0.94
CA ARG A 370 17.31 -26.42 0.53
C ARG A 370 15.93 -26.60 1.14
N GLU A 371 14.91 -25.95 0.60
CA GLU A 371 13.53 -26.09 1.07
C GLU A 371 13.01 -27.52 0.86
N LEU A 372 13.25 -28.13 -0.31
CA LEU A 372 12.90 -29.52 -0.57
C LEU A 372 13.58 -30.48 0.42
N ASN A 373 14.88 -30.30 0.67
CA ASN A 373 15.62 -31.11 1.63
C ASN A 373 15.06 -30.94 3.05
N ALA A 374 14.70 -29.71 3.45
CA ALA A 374 14.09 -29.44 4.76
C ALA A 374 12.71 -30.10 4.90
N ILE A 375 11.91 -30.13 3.84
CA ILE A 375 10.62 -30.84 3.81
C ILE A 375 10.86 -32.35 3.92
N GLN A 376 11.78 -32.90 3.15
CA GLN A 376 12.11 -34.32 3.19
C GLN A 376 12.60 -34.75 4.58
N GLN A 377 13.51 -34.01 5.19
CA GLN A 377 13.99 -34.27 6.56
C GLN A 377 12.85 -34.18 7.58
N ARG A 378 11.92 -33.22 7.42
CA ARG A 378 10.75 -33.08 8.31
C ARG A 378 9.77 -34.24 8.14
N VAL A 379 9.59 -34.74 6.93
CA VAL A 379 8.72 -35.89 6.66
C VAL A 379 9.38 -37.17 7.17
N ALA A 380 10.68 -37.35 6.94
CA ALA A 380 11.45 -38.51 7.40
C ALA A 380 11.54 -38.59 8.94
N SER A 381 11.70 -37.46 9.62
CA SER A 381 11.76 -37.43 11.09
C SER A 381 10.40 -37.58 11.78
N LYS A 382 9.28 -37.41 11.07
CA LYS A 382 7.95 -37.59 11.64
C LYS A 382 7.63 -39.09 11.77
N PRO A 383 7.36 -39.61 12.98
CA PRO A 383 6.97 -41.00 13.14
C PRO A 383 5.61 -41.25 12.49
N LEU A 384 5.42 -42.45 11.95
CA LEU A 384 4.14 -42.90 11.39
C LEU A 384 3.03 -42.84 12.45
N LEU A 385 1.79 -42.71 11.99
CA LEU A 385 0.63 -42.63 12.88
C LEU A 385 0.54 -43.84 13.83
N LEU A 386 0.84 -45.04 13.32
CA LEU A 386 0.85 -46.27 14.11
C LEU A 386 1.94 -46.23 15.18
N THR A 387 3.16 -45.79 14.84
CA THR A 387 4.26 -45.61 15.80
C THR A 387 3.90 -44.57 16.86
N ARG A 388 3.28 -43.45 16.46
CA ARG A 388 2.82 -42.42 17.39
C ARG A 388 1.75 -42.95 18.33
N GLN A 389 0.77 -43.71 17.83
CA GLN A 389 -0.27 -44.33 18.65
C GLN A 389 0.32 -45.34 19.63
N SER A 390 1.28 -46.15 19.17
CA SER A 390 2.02 -47.09 20.02
C SER A 390 2.77 -46.36 21.14
N GLN A 391 3.47 -45.26 20.84
CA GLN A 391 4.13 -44.42 21.85
C GLN A 391 3.15 -43.84 22.87
N ILE A 392 1.98 -43.37 22.44
CA ILE A 392 0.93 -42.85 23.34
C ILE A 392 0.40 -43.97 24.25
N VAL A 393 0.12 -45.14 23.69
CA VAL A 393 -0.37 -46.29 24.46
C VAL A 393 0.70 -46.76 25.45
N ALA A 394 1.96 -46.87 25.02
CA ALA A 394 3.08 -47.23 25.89
C ALA A 394 3.26 -46.22 27.02
N ARG A 395 3.20 -44.92 26.72
CA ARG A 395 3.26 -43.84 27.72
C ARG A 395 2.11 -43.95 28.71
N LYS A 396 0.86 -44.06 28.25
CA LYS A 396 -0.30 -44.24 29.13
C LYS A 396 -0.22 -45.48 29.98
N ARG A 397 0.32 -46.58 29.44
CA ARG A 397 0.53 -47.83 30.20
C ARG A 397 1.61 -47.66 31.26
N ALA A 398 2.67 -46.90 30.98
CA ALA A 398 3.70 -46.56 31.96
C ALA A 398 3.15 -45.63 33.06
N GLU A 399 2.39 -44.60 32.68
CA GLU A 399 1.70 -43.69 33.61
C GLU A 399 0.73 -44.47 34.50
N ALA A 400 -0.12 -45.34 33.94
CA ALA A 400 -1.04 -46.16 34.74
C ALA A 400 -0.32 -47.13 35.70
N LYS A 401 0.82 -47.69 35.28
CA LYS A 401 1.66 -48.52 36.18
C LYS A 401 2.26 -47.69 37.30
N PHE A 402 2.71 -46.47 36.99
CA PHE A 402 3.23 -45.54 37.98
C PHE A 402 2.14 -45.15 38.99
N ASP A 403 0.97 -44.74 38.51
CA ASP A 403 -0.17 -44.37 39.36
C ASP A 403 -0.61 -45.53 40.25
N ALA A 404 -0.73 -46.74 39.68
CA ALA A 404 -1.03 -47.94 40.46
C ALA A 404 0.03 -48.23 41.53
N SER A 405 1.32 -48.05 41.20
CA SER A 405 2.41 -48.23 42.17
C SER A 405 2.35 -47.20 43.31
N ILE A 406 1.96 -45.96 43.01
CA ILE A 406 1.83 -44.89 44.00
C ILE A 406 0.60 -45.11 44.90
N GLN A 407 -0.53 -45.51 44.30
CA GLN A 407 -1.74 -45.89 45.04
C GLN A 407 -1.50 -47.11 45.94
N ASN A 408 -0.81 -48.14 45.44
CA ASN A 408 -0.44 -49.32 46.23
C ASN A 408 0.51 -48.99 47.40
N ALA A 409 1.33 -47.95 47.24
CA ALA A 409 2.17 -47.42 48.32
C ALA A 409 1.39 -46.54 49.32
N GLY A 410 0.09 -46.29 49.09
CA GLY A 410 -0.76 -45.46 49.94
C GLY A 410 -0.44 -43.96 49.87
N LEU A 411 0.23 -43.52 48.81
CA LEU A 411 0.67 -42.13 48.64
C LEU A 411 -0.25 -41.39 47.66
N ASN A 412 -0.68 -40.17 48.01
CA ASN A 412 -1.40 -39.29 47.09
C ASN A 412 -0.42 -38.33 46.40
N LEU A 413 -0.36 -38.35 45.07
CA LEU A 413 0.53 -37.48 44.29
C LEU A 413 0.26 -36.00 44.54
N GLU A 414 -1.00 -35.61 44.72
CA GLU A 414 -1.41 -34.22 44.98
C GLU A 414 -0.83 -33.70 46.30
N GLU A 415 -0.86 -34.50 47.37
CA GLU A 415 -0.27 -34.15 48.67
C GLU A 415 1.26 -34.05 48.62
N ILE A 416 1.92 -34.85 47.76
CA ILE A 416 3.36 -34.78 47.54
C ILE A 416 3.71 -33.51 46.75
N PHE A 417 2.95 -33.16 45.72
CA PHE A 417 3.17 -31.93 44.94
C PHE A 417 2.93 -30.67 45.79
N GLU A 418 1.93 -30.66 46.67
CA GLU A 418 1.70 -29.57 47.62
C GLU A 418 2.85 -29.45 48.64
N LYS A 419 3.30 -30.56 49.24
CA LYS A 419 4.48 -30.57 50.14
C LYS A 419 5.77 -30.16 49.44
N CYS A 420 5.94 -30.47 48.15
CA CYS A 420 7.07 -30.01 47.35
C CYS A 420 7.00 -28.51 47.04
N HIS A 421 5.81 -27.93 46.84
CA HIS A 421 5.67 -26.49 46.67
C HIS A 421 5.94 -25.71 47.96
N GLU A 422 5.50 -26.22 49.13
CA GLU A 422 5.78 -25.60 50.44
C GLU A 422 7.26 -25.66 50.86
N THR A 423 8.02 -26.64 50.37
CA THR A 423 9.45 -26.79 50.68
C THR A 423 10.37 -26.02 49.74
N ASN A 424 9.89 -25.66 48.54
CA ASN A 424 10.64 -24.84 47.58
C ASN A 424 10.69 -23.34 47.95
N ASP A 425 9.76 -22.85 48.78
CA ASP A 425 9.82 -21.48 49.32
C ASP A 425 10.89 -21.30 50.42
N LYS A 426 11.48 -22.39 50.93
CA LYS A 426 12.51 -22.37 52.00
C LYS A 426 13.91 -22.81 51.56
N LYS A 427 14.13 -23.19 50.29
CA LYS A 427 15.45 -23.62 49.78
C LYS A 427 15.78 -22.98 48.43
N THR A 428 16.08 -21.69 48.45
CA THR A 428 16.82 -21.02 47.36
C THR A 428 18.18 -20.54 47.83
N THR A 429 19.04 -21.45 48.27
CA THR A 429 20.51 -21.30 48.19
C THR A 429 21.09 -22.69 47.95
N ASP A 430 21.47 -22.95 46.70
CA ASP A 430 22.48 -23.93 46.24
C ASP A 430 22.07 -24.51 44.88
N LYS A 431 22.40 -23.76 43.82
CA LYS A 431 22.33 -24.25 42.45
C LYS A 431 23.57 -25.10 42.17
N LYS A 432 23.46 -26.42 42.36
CA LYS A 432 24.35 -27.39 41.70
C LYS A 432 23.75 -27.72 40.33
N SER A 433 24.49 -27.37 39.28
CA SER A 433 24.18 -27.66 37.89
C SER A 433 24.17 -29.17 37.65
N MET A 434 23.00 -29.78 37.47
CA MET A 434 22.92 -31.11 36.90
C MET A 434 23.10 -31.04 35.38
N THR A 435 24.17 -31.70 34.96
CA THR A 435 24.57 -32.01 33.60
C THR A 435 23.41 -32.66 32.84
N LYS A 436 23.13 -32.14 31.64
CA LYS A 436 22.18 -32.74 30.69
C LYS A 436 22.68 -34.13 30.32
N VAL A 437 22.00 -35.16 30.81
CA VAL A 437 22.15 -36.53 30.30
C VAL A 437 21.56 -36.55 28.89
N SER A 438 22.42 -36.78 27.92
CA SER A 438 22.08 -37.06 26.53
C SER A 438 21.14 -38.26 26.46
N VAL A 439 19.97 -38.05 25.88
CA VAL A 439 19.08 -39.14 25.47
C VAL A 439 19.75 -39.82 24.28
N GLU A 440 20.42 -40.95 24.54
CA GLU A 440 20.88 -41.86 23.49
C GLU A 440 19.68 -42.34 22.67
N ALA A 441 19.83 -42.24 21.35
CA ALA A 441 18.85 -42.72 20.40
C ALA A 441 18.75 -44.25 20.51
N TYR A 442 17.52 -44.75 20.62
CA TYR A 442 17.20 -46.16 20.50
C TYR A 442 17.52 -46.64 19.07
N ASP A 443 18.57 -47.45 18.93
CA ASP A 443 18.95 -48.12 17.68
C ASP A 443 18.24 -49.49 17.59
N PRO A 444 17.30 -49.69 16.64
CA PRO A 444 16.53 -50.92 16.53
C PRO A 444 17.33 -52.13 15.99
N LYS A 445 18.66 -52.03 15.85
CA LYS A 445 19.51 -53.13 15.35
C LYS A 445 20.16 -54.01 16.41
N ASN A 446 20.08 -53.67 17.70
CA ASN A 446 20.67 -54.46 18.78
C ASN A 446 19.63 -55.22 19.60
N HIS A 447 18.99 -56.23 19.00
CA HIS A 447 18.38 -57.35 19.71
C HIS A 447 18.25 -58.56 18.78
N PHE A 448 19.36 -59.26 18.57
CA PHE A 448 19.33 -60.72 18.46
C PHE A 448 19.91 -61.26 19.76
N GLY A 449 19.02 -61.64 20.68
CA GLY A 449 19.39 -62.50 21.78
C GLY A 449 19.68 -63.87 21.19
N ASP A 450 20.93 -64.28 21.32
CA ASP A 450 21.37 -65.65 21.10
C ASP A 450 20.70 -66.53 22.16
N LEU A 451 19.80 -67.42 21.72
CA LEU A 451 19.25 -68.49 22.53
C LEU A 451 20.31 -69.60 22.58
N GLY A 452 21.14 -69.59 23.62
CA GLY A 452 22.15 -70.61 23.89
C GLY A 452 21.87 -71.32 25.21
N ASN A 453 21.59 -72.62 25.12
CA ASN A 453 21.38 -73.58 26.20
C ASN A 453 22.45 -73.53 27.31
N ASN A 454 22.01 -73.54 28.57
CA ASN A 454 22.26 -74.59 29.58
C ASN A 454 21.63 -74.24 30.93
#